data_AF-A0A843CGB7-F1
#
_entry.id   AF-A0A843CGB7-F1
#
_cell.length_a   1.000
_cell.length_b   1.000
_cell.length_c   1.000
_cell.angle_alpha   90.00
_cell.angle_beta   90.00
_cell.angle_gamma   90.00
#
_symmetry.space_group_name_H-M   'P 1'
#
loop_
_entity.id
_entity.type
_entity.pdbx_description
1 polymer ?
#
loop_
_entity_poly.entity_id
_entity_poly.type
_entity_poly.pdbx_seq_one_letter_code
_entity_poly.pdbx_strand_id
1 'polypeptide(L)'
;MLIWALYYCGVFIHLLLSAYASIASEGNSVKTVRAWWDYNFHLLGWRLLLDGAFLFGWESAPATLVPVIGHLVPVAYGTAPMMGIAIDRMLSSGTFALGWLKVDMTQVAPMSSSAPPR
;
A
#
# COMPACT_ATOMS: atom_id res chain seq x y z
N MET A 1 -11.28 13.05 -10.92
CA MET A 1 -10.17 12.47 -11.72
C MET A 1 -8.80 12.94 -11.28
N LEU A 2 -8.52 14.25 -11.18
CA LEU A 2 -7.20 14.72 -10.72
C LEU A 2 -6.82 14.21 -9.32
N ILE A 3 -7.76 14.23 -8.37
CA ILE A 3 -7.52 13.74 -7.01
C ILE A 3 -7.21 12.24 -6.95
N TRP A 4 -7.85 11.44 -7.82
CA TRP A 4 -7.56 10.02 -7.97
C TRP A 4 -6.12 9.80 -8.45
N ALA A 5 -5.68 10.56 -9.46
CA ALA A 5 -4.30 10.49 -9.95
C ALA A 5 -3.29 10.89 -8.86
N LEU A 6 -3.57 11.96 -8.11
CA LEU A 6 -2.71 12.42 -7.01
C LEU A 6 -2.65 11.42 -5.85
N TYR A 7 -3.79 10.81 -5.50
CA TYR A 7 -3.87 9.76 -4.50
C TYR A 7 -3.04 8.53 -4.90
N TYR A 8 -3.25 8.00 -6.10
CA TYR A 8 -2.50 6.84 -6.59
C TYR A 8 -1.02 7.12 -6.81
N CYS A 9 -0.64 8.38 -7.09
CA CYS A 9 0.77 8.77 -7.07
C CYS A 9 1.40 8.53 -5.68
N GLY A 10 0.68 8.89 -4.61
CA GLY A 10 1.08 8.59 -3.24
C GLY A 10 1.20 7.09 -2.96
N VAL A 11 0.19 6.30 -3.34
CA VAL A 11 0.21 4.83 -3.22
C VAL A 11 1.43 4.25 -3.95
N PHE A 12 1.69 4.69 -5.19
CA PHE A 12 2.80 4.18 -5.99
C PHE A 12 4.17 4.53 -5.40
N ILE A 13 4.33 5.73 -4.83
CA ILE A 13 5.55 6.11 -4.10
C ILE A 13 5.79 5.13 -2.95
N HIS A 14 4.76 4.83 -2.15
CA HIS A 14 4.91 3.92 -1.02
C HIS A 14 5.16 2.47 -1.46
N LEU A 15 4.55 2.00 -2.55
CA LEU A 15 4.85 0.70 -3.15
C LEU A 15 6.31 0.58 -3.61
N LEU A 16 6.85 1.62 -4.26
CA LEU A 16 8.26 1.64 -4.67
C LEU A 16 9.20 1.60 -3.46
N LEU A 17 8.93 2.41 -2.43
CA LEU A 17 9.70 2.39 -1.18
C LEU A 17 9.66 0.99 -0.51
N SER A 18 8.49 0.34 -0.53
CA SER A 18 8.31 -1.01 -0.01
C SER A 18 9.12 -2.05 -0.80
N ALA A 19 9.12 -1.95 -2.14
CA ALA A 19 9.90 -2.82 -3.00
C ALA A 19 11.42 -2.65 -2.77
N TYR A 20 11.90 -1.41 -2.66
CA TYR A 20 13.31 -1.12 -2.36
C TYR A 20 13.73 -1.66 -0.99
N ALA A 21 12.93 -1.44 0.04
CA ALA A 21 13.19 -1.97 1.38
C ALA A 21 13.22 -3.52 1.38
N SER A 22 12.29 -4.14 0.67
CA SER A 22 12.23 -5.59 0.48
C SER A 22 13.49 -6.15 -0.20
N ILE A 23 13.98 -5.50 -1.25
CA ILE A 23 15.15 -5.93 -2.03
C ILE A 23 16.44 -5.78 -1.21
N ALA A 24 16.54 -4.71 -0.43
CA ALA A 24 17.67 -4.45 0.47
C ALA A 24 17.72 -5.43 1.65
N SER A 25 16.62 -6.12 1.96
CA SER A 25 16.58 -7.11 3.04
C SER A 25 17.53 -8.28 2.77
N GLU A 26 18.37 -8.60 3.76
CA GLU A 26 19.30 -9.72 3.69
C GLU A 26 18.59 -11.06 3.58
N GLY A 27 17.36 -11.22 4.07
CA GLY A 27 16.62 -12.49 4.03
C GLY A 27 15.90 -12.78 2.70
N ASN A 28 15.92 -11.86 1.75
CA ASN A 28 15.15 -11.95 0.52
C ASN A 28 16.03 -12.37 -0.67
N SER A 29 15.64 -13.45 -1.35
CA SER A 29 16.32 -13.93 -2.56
C SER A 29 16.01 -13.07 -3.80
N VAL A 30 14.96 -12.24 -3.75
CA VAL A 30 14.59 -11.33 -4.83
C VAL A 30 15.43 -10.05 -4.76
N LYS A 31 16.22 -9.78 -5.81
CA LYS A 31 17.14 -8.63 -5.88
C LYS A 31 16.78 -7.58 -6.95
N THR A 32 15.64 -7.73 -7.64
CA THR A 32 15.18 -6.77 -8.65
C THR A 32 13.74 -6.37 -8.42
N VAL A 33 13.41 -5.11 -8.74
CA VAL A 33 12.05 -4.57 -8.62
C VAL A 33 11.07 -5.32 -9.52
N ARG A 34 11.51 -5.72 -10.72
CA ARG A 34 10.68 -6.48 -11.65
C ARG A 34 10.27 -7.83 -11.07
N ALA A 35 11.23 -8.62 -10.55
CA ALA A 35 10.90 -9.89 -9.94
C ALA A 35 10.02 -9.70 -8.69
N TRP A 36 10.31 -8.69 -7.86
CA TRP A 36 9.47 -8.35 -6.70
C TRP A 36 8.02 -8.08 -7.12
N TRP A 37 7.83 -7.33 -8.20
CA TRP A 37 6.51 -7.03 -8.75
C TRP A 37 5.81 -8.30 -9.24
N ASP A 38 6.49 -9.13 -10.03
CA ASP A 38 5.91 -10.36 -10.58
C ASP A 38 5.42 -11.31 -9.48
N TYR A 39 6.21 -11.48 -8.42
CA TYR A 39 5.81 -12.29 -7.26
C TYR A 39 4.63 -11.71 -6.48
N ASN A 40 4.51 -10.38 -6.42
CA ASN A 40 3.47 -9.70 -5.64
C ASN A 40 2.26 -9.29 -6.48
N PHE A 41 2.23 -9.56 -7.79
CA PHE A 41 1.24 -9.01 -8.72
C PHE A 41 -0.22 -9.20 -8.26
N HIS A 42 -0.56 -10.41 -7.83
CA HIS A 42 -1.91 -10.70 -7.33
C HIS A 42 -2.27 -9.91 -6.07
N LEU A 43 -1.30 -9.74 -5.17
CA LEU A 43 -1.50 -9.01 -3.93
C LEU A 43 -1.57 -7.50 -4.18
N LEU A 44 -0.76 -6.99 -5.11
CA LEU A 44 -0.81 -5.61 -5.58
C LEU A 44 -2.18 -5.29 -6.20
N GLY A 45 -2.75 -6.22 -6.97
CA GLY A 45 -4.11 -6.07 -7.51
C GLY A 45 -5.16 -5.87 -6.41
N TRP A 46 -5.18 -6.73 -5.40
CA TRP A 46 -6.09 -6.59 -4.25
C TRP A 46 -5.84 -5.32 -3.45
N ARG A 47 -4.58 -4.95 -3.26
CA ARG A 47 -4.17 -3.74 -2.55
C ARG A 47 -4.68 -2.48 -3.25
N LEU A 48 -4.45 -2.35 -4.56
CA LEU A 48 -4.95 -1.23 -5.36
C LEU A 48 -6.48 -1.16 -5.37
N LEU A 49 -7.18 -2.30 -5.37
CA LEU A 49 -8.63 -2.33 -5.25
C LEU A 49 -9.11 -1.80 -3.89
N LEU A 50 -8.46 -2.21 -2.80
CA LEU A 50 -8.77 -1.71 -1.45
C LEU A 50 -8.47 -0.22 -1.34
N ASP A 51 -7.33 0.24 -1.84
CA ASP A 51 -6.97 1.66 -1.91
C ASP A 51 -8.03 2.47 -2.65
N GLY A 52 -8.54 1.95 -3.77
CA GLY A 52 -9.65 2.58 -4.50
C GLY A 52 -10.93 2.69 -3.66
N ALA A 53 -11.26 1.66 -2.89
CA ALA A 53 -12.40 1.69 -1.97
C ALA A 53 -12.22 2.72 -0.85
N PHE A 54 -11.01 2.84 -0.28
CA PHE A 54 -10.69 3.85 0.72
C PHE A 54 -10.76 5.28 0.15
N LEU A 55 -10.25 5.50 -1.06
CA LEU A 55 -10.37 6.79 -1.75
C LEU A 55 -11.85 7.15 -1.99
N PHE A 56 -12.66 6.20 -2.47
CA PHE A 56 -14.09 6.42 -2.66
C PHE A 56 -14.79 6.76 -1.34
N GLY A 57 -14.46 6.05 -0.26
CA GLY A 57 -14.93 6.36 1.09
C GLY A 57 -14.51 7.74 1.55
N TRP A 58 -13.26 8.14 1.28
CA TRP A 58 -12.72 9.46 1.64
C TRP A 58 -13.40 10.59 0.86
N GLU A 59 -13.65 10.43 -0.44
CA GLU A 59 -14.42 11.41 -1.24
C GLU A 59 -15.88 11.51 -0.79
N SER A 60 -16.46 10.40 -0.33
CA SER A 60 -17.86 10.35 0.11
C SER A 60 -18.04 10.80 1.56
N ALA A 61 -16.98 10.77 2.37
CA ALA A 61 -17.02 11.07 3.81
C ALA A 61 -17.53 12.49 4.14
N PRO A 62 -17.17 13.57 3.42
CA PRO A 62 -17.74 14.88 3.67
C PRO A 62 -19.26 14.90 3.56
N ALA A 63 -19.83 14.23 2.55
CA ALA A 63 -21.27 14.20 2.35
C ALA A 63 -22.01 13.44 3.48
N THR A 64 -21.39 12.38 4.02
CA THR A 64 -21.96 11.62 5.14
C THR A 64 -21.75 12.28 6.49
N LEU A 65 -20.72 13.11 6.65
CA LEU A 65 -20.38 13.80 7.89
C LEU A 65 -21.02 15.17 8.04
N VAL A 66 -21.41 15.84 6.95
CA VAL A 66 -22.09 17.15 6.99
C VAL A 66 -23.27 17.22 7.98
N PRO A 67 -24.15 16.20 8.09
CA PRO A 67 -25.24 16.21 9.08
C PRO A 67 -24.76 16.22 10.54
N VAL A 68 -23.54 15.75 10.81
CA VAL A 68 -22.96 15.64 12.16
C VAL A 68 -22.13 16.88 12.51
N ILE A 69 -21.32 17.38 11.57
CA ILE A 69 -20.35 18.45 11.82
C ILE A 69 -20.92 19.84 11.45
N GLY A 70 -22.06 19.89 10.74
CA GLY A 70 -22.76 21.13 10.40
C GLY A 70 -22.07 22.00 9.34
N HIS A 71 -20.91 21.58 8.82
CA HIS A 71 -20.19 22.25 7.75
C HIS A 71 -19.46 21.24 6.86
N LEU A 72 -19.25 21.61 5.60
CA LEU A 72 -18.60 20.76 4.61
C LEU A 72 -17.09 20.96 4.70
N VAL A 73 -16.36 19.90 5.03
CA VAL A 73 -14.89 19.88 4.99
C VAL A 73 -14.49 19.36 3.61
N PRO A 74 -14.02 20.21 2.68
CA PRO A 74 -13.70 19.78 1.33
C PRO A 74 -12.44 18.92 1.33
N VAL A 75 -12.41 17.91 0.46
CA VAL A 75 -11.21 17.08 0.25
C VAL A 75 -10.14 17.93 -0.44
N ALA A 76 -9.03 18.17 0.24
CA ALA A 76 -7.95 19.03 -0.26
C ALA A 76 -7.01 18.25 -1.21
N TYR A 77 -6.95 18.68 -2.48
CA TYR A 77 -6.06 18.08 -3.50
C TYR A 77 -4.59 17.99 -3.07
N GLY A 78 -4.08 18.99 -2.33
CA GLY A 78 -2.69 19.00 -1.85
C GLY A 78 -2.37 17.88 -0.85
N THR A 79 -3.39 17.33 -0.19
CA THR A 79 -3.21 16.23 0.78
C THR A 79 -3.41 14.85 0.17
N ALA A 80 -3.93 14.77 -1.06
CA ALA A 80 -4.26 13.50 -1.71
C ALA A 80 -3.04 12.54 -1.84
N PRO A 81 -1.84 13.00 -2.22
CA PRO A 81 -0.67 12.11 -2.25
C PRO A 81 -0.30 11.58 -0.86
N MET A 82 -0.37 12.43 0.18
CA MET A 82 -0.07 12.02 1.55
C MET A 82 -1.11 11.03 2.09
N MET A 83 -2.37 11.23 1.74
CA MET A 83 -3.44 10.30 2.08
C MET A 83 -3.23 8.94 1.42
N GLY A 84 -2.85 8.92 0.13
CA GLY A 84 -2.50 7.68 -0.57
C GLY A 84 -1.38 6.91 0.12
N ILE A 85 -0.30 7.58 0.52
CA ILE A 85 0.79 6.96 1.30
C ILE A 85 0.28 6.41 2.64
N ALA A 86 -0.52 7.19 3.36
CA ALA A 86 -1.00 6.82 4.69
C ALA A 86 -1.92 5.59 4.65
N ILE A 87 -2.90 5.58 3.74
CA ILE A 87 -3.82 4.44 3.59
C ILE A 87 -3.08 3.20 3.11
N ASP A 88 -2.21 3.32 2.11
CA ASP A 88 -1.45 2.20 1.59
C ASP A 88 -0.55 1.58 2.67
N ARG A 89 0.06 2.41 3.52
CA ARG A 89 0.81 1.97 4.70
C ARG A 89 -0.07 1.31 5.76
N MET A 90 -1.25 1.88 6.03
CA MET A 90 -2.23 1.29 6.95
C MET A 90 -2.71 -0.06 6.47
N LEU A 91 -3.00 -0.21 5.18
CA LEU A 91 -3.36 -1.48 4.56
C LEU A 91 -2.23 -2.48 4.69
N SER A 92 -1.00 -2.09 4.32
CA SER A 92 0.18 -2.95 4.47
C SER A 92 0.38 -3.47 5.90
N SER A 93 0.04 -2.66 6.90
CA SER A 93 0.18 -3.02 8.33
C SER A 93 -1.04 -3.78 8.87
N GLY A 94 -2.25 -3.42 8.41
CA GLY A 94 -3.53 -3.98 8.87
C GLY A 94 -3.82 -5.35 8.26
N THR A 95 -3.42 -5.58 7.01
CA THR A 95 -3.55 -6.90 6.37
C THR A 95 -2.60 -7.93 6.98
N PHE A 96 -1.49 -7.49 7.56
CA PHE A 96 -0.59 -8.30 8.38
C PHE A 96 -1.26 -8.70 9.71
N ALA A 97 -1.93 -7.76 10.39
CA ALA A 97 -2.60 -8.02 11.66
C ALA A 97 -3.81 -8.98 11.56
N LEU A 98 -4.52 -8.98 10.44
CA LEU A 98 -5.70 -9.85 10.21
C LEU A 98 -5.35 -11.21 9.57
N GLY A 99 -4.07 -11.47 9.26
CA GLY A 99 -3.61 -12.75 8.71
C GLY A 99 -4.16 -13.11 7.33
N TRP A 100 -4.85 -12.18 6.65
CA TRP A 100 -5.43 -12.38 5.32
C TRP A 100 -4.39 -12.29 4.21
N LEU A 101 -3.33 -11.51 4.43
CA LEU A 101 -2.15 -11.44 3.58
C LEU A 101 -0.94 -11.84 4.42
N LYS A 102 -0.73 -13.16 4.57
CA LYS A 102 0.46 -13.71 5.26
C LYS A 102 1.79 -13.48 4.52
N VAL A 103 1.75 -12.87 3.35
CA VAL A 103 2.95 -12.48 2.62
C VAL A 103 3.32 -11.09 3.09
N ASP A 104 4.20 -11.03 4.07
CA ASP A 104 4.96 -9.81 4.30
C ASP A 104 5.70 -9.52 2.98
N MET A 105 5.27 -8.47 2.27
CA MET A 105 5.85 -8.11 0.97
C MET A 105 7.36 -7.76 1.09
N THR A 106 7.90 -7.67 2.30
CA THR A 106 9.34 -7.54 2.55
C THR A 106 10.11 -8.86 2.44
N GLN A 107 9.44 -10.01 2.55
CA GLN A 107 10.03 -11.35 2.45
C GLN A 107 9.31 -12.19 1.38
N VAL A 108 9.42 -11.72 0.14
CA VAL A 108 8.76 -12.28 -1.03
C VAL A 108 9.22 -13.71 -1.36
N ALA A 109 10.49 -14.03 -1.09
CA ALA A 109 11.02 -15.38 -1.18
C ALA A 109 12.15 -15.57 -0.15
N PRO A 110 11.90 -16.29 0.96
CA PRO A 110 12.93 -16.55 1.97
C PRO A 110 14.07 -17.35 1.33
N MET A 111 15.32 -16.99 1.63
CA MET A 111 16.46 -17.81 1.20
C MET A 111 16.32 -19.21 1.80
N SER A 112 16.41 -20.25 0.97
CA SER A 112 16.38 -21.63 1.46
C SER A 112 17.49 -21.83 2.50
N SER A 113 17.13 -22.29 3.70
CA SER A 113 18.03 -22.49 4.85
C SER A 113 19.06 -23.62 4.67
N SER A 114 19.49 -23.93 3.44
CA SER A 114 20.42 -25.00 3.14
C SER A 114 21.89 -24.58 3.16
N ALA A 115 22.21 -23.37 3.63
CA ALA A 115 23.60 -22.98 3.84
C ALA A 115 24.13 -23.70 5.10
N PRO A 116 25.14 -24.58 4.99
CA PRO A 116 25.74 -25.19 6.17
C PRO A 116 26.38 -24.09 7.04
N PRO A 117 26.39 -24.26 8.37
CA PRO A 117 27.02 -23.31 9.29
C PRO A 117 28.49 -23.13 8.90
N ARG A 118 28.94 -21.86 8.87
CA ARG A 118 30.36 -21.50 8.76
C ARG A 118 31.08 -21.76 10.07
#